data_AF-K4JXQ9-F1
#
_entry.id   AF-K4JXQ9-F1
#
_cell.length_a   1.000
_cell.length_b   1.000
_cell.length_c   1.000
_cell.angle_alpha   90.00
_cell.angle_beta   90.00
_cell.angle_gamma   90.00
#
_symmetry.space_group_name_H-M   'P 1'
#
loop_
_entity.id
_entity.type
_entity.pdbx_description
1 polymer ?
#
loop_
_entity_poly.entity_id
_entity_poly.type
_entity_poly.pdbx_seq_one_letter_code
_entity_poly.pdbx_strand_id
1 'polypeptide(L)'
;AQYPNGGWPQVFNDAGTYHAHITYNDTAMVAVLRVMLEVSQKSGAFAWVDSSYQSKANNAVNKGIDCILKTQIKLNGTLTAWGQQHDE
;
A
#
# COMPACT_ATOMS: atom_id res chain seq x y z
N ALA A 1 5.45 -9.03 -1.21
CA ALA A 1 4.97 -8.48 0.07
C ALA A 1 3.56 -7.92 -0.05
N GLN A 2 3.23 -7.07 -1.04
CA GLN A 2 1.84 -6.62 -1.24
C GLN A 2 0.86 -7.79 -1.35
N TYR A 3 -0.24 -7.71 -0.61
CA TYR A 3 -1.33 -8.69 -0.65
C TYR A 3 -2.18 -8.56 -1.93
N PRO A 4 -2.96 -9.60 -2.28
CA PRO A 4 -3.88 -9.53 -3.42
C PRO A 4 -4.87 -8.36 -3.36
N ASN A 5 -5.29 -7.95 -2.17
CA ASN A 5 -6.20 -6.82 -1.93
C ASN A 5 -5.49 -5.45 -1.94
N GLY A 6 -4.17 -5.40 -2.09
CA GLY A 6 -3.39 -4.17 -2.19
C GLY A 6 -2.72 -3.69 -0.90
N GLY A 7 -3.05 -4.29 0.24
CA GLY A 7 -2.42 -3.98 1.53
C GLY A 7 -0.96 -4.40 1.62
N TRP A 8 -0.23 -3.82 2.57
CA TRP A 8 1.18 -4.16 2.84
C TRP A 8 1.37 -4.54 4.31
N PRO A 9 2.01 -5.68 4.60
CA PRO A 9 2.34 -6.06 5.96
C PRO A 9 3.46 -5.18 6.53
N GLN A 10 3.55 -5.09 7.86
CA GLN A 10 4.72 -4.54 8.53
C GLN A 10 5.95 -5.44 8.31
N VAL A 11 5.76 -6.76 8.42
CA VAL A 11 6.80 -7.77 8.19
C VAL A 11 6.26 -8.82 7.22
N PHE A 12 6.98 -9.03 6.12
CA PHE A 12 6.60 -10.04 5.14
C PHE A 12 6.91 -11.46 5.66
N ASN A 13 6.00 -12.41 5.41
CA ASN A 13 6.06 -13.81 5.85
C ASN A 13 5.98 -14.02 7.38
N ASP A 14 5.24 -13.17 8.10
CA ASP A 14 5.00 -13.31 9.55
C ASP A 14 3.51 -13.53 9.89
N ALA A 15 2.91 -14.56 9.29
CA ALA A 15 1.47 -14.82 9.40
C ALA A 15 1.03 -15.12 10.85
N GLY A 16 -0.17 -14.64 11.22
CA GLY A 16 -0.76 -14.87 12.55
C GLY A 16 -0.27 -13.91 13.64
N THR A 17 0.58 -12.93 13.29
CA THR A 17 0.96 -11.82 14.17
C THR A 17 0.38 -10.51 13.64
N TYR A 18 0.38 -9.48 14.48
CA TYR A 18 -0.05 -8.15 14.03
C TYR A 18 0.85 -7.56 12.93
N HIS A 19 2.04 -8.11 12.73
CA HIS A 19 2.94 -7.67 11.68
C HIS A 19 2.49 -8.10 10.27
N ALA A 20 1.58 -9.07 10.18
CA ALA A 20 0.93 -9.45 8.93
C ALA A 20 -0.16 -8.45 8.50
N HIS A 21 -0.73 -7.69 9.41
CA HIS A 21 -1.83 -6.77 9.08
C HIS A 21 -1.40 -5.67 8.10
N ILE A 22 -2.37 -5.13 7.37
CA ILE A 22 -2.21 -3.94 6.53
C ILE A 22 -1.75 -2.79 7.43
N THR A 23 -0.51 -2.36 7.25
CA THR A 23 0.14 -1.47 8.21
C THR A 23 0.26 -0.04 7.69
N TYR A 24 -0.59 0.84 8.22
CA TYR A 24 -0.46 2.30 8.06
C TYR A 24 0.42 2.94 9.12
N ASN A 25 0.65 2.25 10.25
CA ASN A 25 1.52 2.70 11.33
C ASN A 25 2.87 3.18 10.81
N ASP A 26 3.38 4.27 11.40
CA ASP A 26 4.63 4.92 10.99
C ASP A 26 4.71 5.25 9.49
N THR A 27 3.56 5.46 8.84
CA THR A 27 3.47 5.75 7.39
C THR A 27 3.94 4.58 6.52
N ALA A 28 4.05 3.35 7.05
CA ALA A 28 4.72 2.24 6.37
C ALA A 28 4.16 1.96 4.96
N MET A 29 2.88 1.60 4.84
CA MET A 29 2.26 1.36 3.54
C MET A 29 2.31 2.59 2.63
N VAL A 30 2.05 3.79 3.17
CA VAL A 30 2.02 5.03 2.39
C VAL A 30 3.40 5.36 1.81
N ALA A 31 4.48 5.16 2.57
CA ALA A 31 5.85 5.36 2.11
C ALA A 31 6.20 4.38 0.98
N VAL A 32 5.81 3.11 1.10
CA VAL A 32 5.98 2.12 0.02
C VAL A 32 5.24 2.57 -1.23
N LEU A 33 4.00 3.02 -1.12
CA LEU A 33 3.22 3.47 -2.28
C LEU A 33 3.81 4.73 -2.93
N ARG A 34 4.44 5.64 -2.16
CA ARG A 34 5.16 6.80 -2.72
C ARG A 34 6.36 6.37 -3.57
N VAL A 35 7.16 5.41 -3.10
CA VAL A 35 8.27 4.85 -3.89
C VAL A 35 7.74 4.18 -5.16
N MET A 36 6.67 3.38 -5.05
CA MET A 36 6.05 2.75 -6.21
C MET A 36 5.49 3.79 -7.20
N LEU A 37 4.95 4.91 -6.70
CA LEU A 37 4.47 5.99 -7.54
C LEU A 37 5.61 6.60 -8.35
N GLU A 38 6.75 6.92 -7.74
CA GLU A 38 7.90 7.46 -8.47
C GLU A 38 8.44 6.49 -9.53
N VAL A 39 8.51 5.18 -9.20
CA VAL A 39 8.88 4.12 -10.14
C VAL A 39 7.89 4.04 -11.31
N SER A 40 6.58 4.10 -11.02
CA SER A 40 5.52 4.05 -12.04
C SER A 40 5.52 5.26 -12.98
N GLN A 41 6.02 6.40 -12.50
CA GLN A 41 6.16 7.63 -13.27
C GLN A 41 7.52 7.74 -13.96
N LYS A 42 8.44 6.81 -13.70
CA LYS A 42 9.85 6.89 -14.11
C LYS A 42 10.42 8.27 -13.80
N SER A 43 10.23 8.72 -12.56
CA SER A 43 10.59 10.08 -12.13
C SER A 43 11.73 10.07 -11.10
N GLY A 44 12.36 11.22 -10.90
CA GLY A 44 13.42 11.39 -9.90
C GLY A 44 14.55 10.37 -10.04
N ALA A 45 14.90 9.72 -8.94
CA ALA A 45 15.94 8.70 -8.88
C ALA A 45 15.59 7.41 -9.67
N PHE A 46 14.36 7.28 -10.14
CA PHE A 46 13.86 6.10 -10.85
C PHE A 46 13.65 6.33 -12.36
N ALA A 47 14.15 7.42 -12.93
CA ALA A 47 14.02 7.69 -14.37
C ALA A 47 14.60 6.59 -15.27
N TRP A 48 15.58 5.84 -14.76
CA TRP A 48 16.29 4.78 -15.48
C TRP A 48 15.55 3.43 -15.50
N VAL A 49 14.49 3.23 -14.70
CA VAL A 49 13.85 1.90 -14.56
C VAL A 49 13.16 1.45 -15.86
N ASP A 50 13.19 0.15 -16.13
CA ASP A 50 12.52 -0.42 -17.30
C ASP A 50 10.99 -0.30 -17.21
N SER A 51 10.34 -0.24 -18.37
CA SER A 51 8.87 -0.15 -18.47
C SER A 51 8.14 -1.36 -17.85
N SER A 52 8.82 -2.50 -17.71
CA SER A 52 8.29 -3.67 -17.02
C SER A 52 8.12 -3.40 -15.51
N TYR A 53 9.07 -2.71 -14.88
CA TYR A 53 8.96 -2.29 -13.48
C TYR A 53 7.98 -1.14 -13.32
N GLN A 54 7.96 -0.20 -14.27
CA GLN A 54 6.96 0.87 -14.32
C GLN A 54 5.53 0.31 -14.25
N SER A 55 5.23 -0.70 -15.08
CA SER A 55 3.90 -1.31 -15.17
C SER A 55 3.52 -2.05 -13.88
N LYS A 56 4.47 -2.78 -13.28
CA LYS A 56 4.26 -3.46 -11.99
C LYS A 56 4.00 -2.46 -10.86
N ALA A 57 4.76 -1.37 -10.81
CA ALA A 57 4.62 -0.34 -9.80
C ALA A 57 3.29 0.41 -9.95
N ASN A 58 2.86 0.71 -11.18
CA ASN A 58 1.55 1.29 -11.44
C ASN A 58 0.41 0.37 -10.92
N ASN A 59 0.49 -0.93 -11.21
CA ASN A 59 -0.48 -1.89 -10.67
C ASN A 59 -0.48 -1.91 -9.13
N ALA A 60 0.70 -1.89 -8.51
CA ALA A 60 0.83 -1.87 -7.05
C ALA A 60 0.23 -0.60 -6.43
N VAL A 61 0.45 0.56 -7.03
CA VAL A 61 -0.14 1.84 -6.59
C VAL A 61 -1.67 1.79 -6.67
N ASN A 62 -2.23 1.36 -7.81
CA ASN A 62 -3.67 1.30 -7.99
C ASN A 62 -4.34 0.37 -6.97
N LYS A 63 -3.76 -0.81 -6.72
CA LYS A 63 -4.23 -1.71 -5.68
C LYS A 63 -4.10 -1.12 -4.28
N GLY A 64 -3.00 -0.42 -4.00
CA GLY A 64 -2.79 0.25 -2.72
C GLY A 64 -3.83 1.34 -2.45
N ILE A 65 -4.17 2.14 -3.46
CA ILE A 65 -5.23 3.16 -3.37
C ILE A 65 -6.59 2.51 -3.13
N ASP A 66 -6.92 1.44 -3.86
CA ASP A 66 -8.16 0.69 -3.67
C ASP A 66 -8.27 0.10 -2.26
N CYS A 67 -7.17 -0.46 -1.74
CA CYS A 67 -7.06 -0.92 -0.35
C CYS A 67 -7.31 0.21 0.66
N ILE A 68 -6.68 1.37 0.48
CA ILE A 68 -6.90 2.56 1.32
C ILE A 68 -8.37 2.94 1.33
N LEU A 69 -9.00 3.06 0.17
CA LEU A 69 -10.42 3.44 0.10
C LEU A 69 -11.34 2.39 0.76
N LYS A 70 -11.05 1.10 0.59
CA LYS A 70 -11.85 0.00 1.17
C LYS A 70 -11.68 -0.15 2.68
N THR A 71 -10.55 0.27 3.23
CA THR A 71 -10.24 0.20 4.67
C THR A 71 -10.60 1.48 5.41
N GLN A 72 -11.16 2.50 4.74
CA GLN A 72 -11.60 3.71 5.42
C GLN A 72 -12.78 3.41 6.34
N ILE A 73 -12.66 3.82 7.60
CA ILE A 73 -13.68 3.58 8.61
C ILE A 73 -14.93 4.40 8.24
N LYS A 74 -16.10 3.73 8.25
CA LYS A 74 -17.40 4.34 8.03
C LYS A 74 -18.21 4.28 9.32
N LEU A 75 -18.39 5.44 9.97
CA LEU A 75 -19.20 5.57 11.18
C LEU A 75 -20.54 6.20 10.83
N ASN A 76 -21.64 5.47 11.06
CA ASN A 76 -23.01 5.94 10.82
C ASN A 76 -23.21 6.56 9.43
N GLY A 77 -22.71 5.92 8.39
CA GLY A 77 -22.84 6.44 7.02
C GLY A 77 -21.73 7.41 6.58
N THR A 78 -20.94 7.93 7.51
CA THR A 78 -19.92 8.97 7.25
C THR A 78 -18.53 8.35 7.22
N LEU A 79 -17.76 8.64 6.17
CA LEU A 79 -16.34 8.25 6.08
C LEU A 79 -15.50 9.09 7.05
N THR A 80 -14.61 8.44 7.79
CA THR A 80 -13.78 9.09 8.81
C THR A 80 -12.29 8.98 8.47
N ALA A 81 -11.58 8.06 9.11
CA ALA A 81 -10.13 7.91 9.05
C ALA A 81 -9.76 6.42 8.92
N TRP A 82 -8.49 6.11 9.22
CA TRP A 82 -7.95 4.76 9.27
C TRP A 82 -7.35 4.50 10.65
N GLY A 83 -7.48 3.27 11.15
CA GLY A 83 -6.64 2.77 12.24
C GLY A 83 -5.19 2.62 11.81
N GLN A 84 -4.29 2.40 12.78
CA GLN A 84 -2.87 2.16 12.51
C GLN A 84 -2.64 0.86 11.72
N GLN A 85 -3.50 -0.14 11.89
CA GLN A 85 -3.48 -1.40 11.17
C GLN A 85 -4.91 -1.88 10.87
N HIS A 86 -5.06 -2.74 9.84
CA HIS A 86 -6.29 -3.45 9.49
C HIS A 86 -5.96 -4.90 9.14
N ASP A 87 -6.88 -5.82 9.40
CA ASP A 87 -6.73 -7.22 8.97
C ASP A 87 -6.45 -7.31 7.46
N GLU A 88 -5.60 -8.27 7.09
CA GLU A 88 -5.06 -8.47 5.73
C GLU A 88 -6.05 -8.92 4.65
#